data_AF-A0A0R1WIQ4-F1
#
_entry.id   AF-A0A0R1WIQ4-F1
#
_cell.length_a   1.000
_cell.length_b   1.000
_cell.length_c   1.000
_cell.angle_alpha   90.00
_cell.angle_beta   90.00
_cell.angle_gamma   90.00
#
_symmetry.space_group_name_H-M   'P 1'
#
loop_
_entity.id
_entity.type
_entity.pdbx_description
1 polymer ?
#
loop_
_entity_poly.entity_id
_entity_poly.type
_entity_poly.pdbx_seq_one_letter_code
_entity_poly.pdbx_strand_id
1 'polypeptide(L)'
;MGQKHDLRCSKCGYEIDALLGIGMLYSVENIFKSEKPLLPELVGDNKITQQALALVNNNAEISENYGHSLYACPEDFYLFDKFYFQVGDFKPQYHCPYCQNILQRVTFAKGTAGKTRLKFMDQDKYWQCPRCGNDEMIEYSFGNWD
;
A
#
# COMPACT_ATOMS: atom_id res chain seq x y z
N MET A 1 11.30 5.71 5.01
CA MET A 1 11.90 6.29 3.78
C MET A 1 11.16 5.74 2.59
N GLY A 2 10.94 6.58 1.58
CA GLY A 2 10.23 6.24 0.36
C GLY A 2 11.10 5.35 -0.51
N GLN A 3 10.57 4.21 -0.92
CA GLN A 3 11.25 3.24 -1.78
C GLN A 3 10.43 3.02 -3.04
N LYS A 4 11.11 2.95 -4.19
CA LYS A 4 10.52 2.55 -5.47
C LYS A 4 10.95 1.12 -5.75
N HIS A 5 9.98 0.26 -6.06
CA HIS A 5 10.18 -1.14 -6.37
C HIS A 5 9.57 -1.47 -7.73
N ASP A 6 10.38 -1.99 -8.65
CA ASP A 6 9.88 -2.57 -9.90
C ASP A 6 9.80 -4.09 -9.71
N LEU A 7 8.59 -4.61 -9.51
CA LEU A 7 8.34 -6.00 -9.19
C LEU A 7 7.82 -6.75 -10.40
N ARG A 8 8.41 -7.91 -10.69
CA ARG A 8 7.99 -8.74 -11.82
C ARG A 8 7.82 -10.20 -11.43
N CYS A 9 6.70 -10.81 -11.82
CA CYS A 9 6.47 -12.24 -11.66
C CYS A 9 7.57 -13.04 -12.37
N SER A 10 8.22 -13.95 -11.64
CA SER A 10 9.35 -14.74 -12.15
C SER A 10 8.99 -15.74 -13.26
N LYS A 11 7.69 -16.01 -13.47
CA LYS A 11 7.20 -17.00 -14.43
C LYS A 11 6.61 -16.40 -15.71
N CYS A 12 5.70 -15.43 -15.59
CA CYS A 12 4.97 -14.87 -16.74
C CYS A 12 5.30 -13.41 -17.06
N GLY A 13 6.13 -12.77 -16.22
CA GLY A 13 6.55 -11.39 -16.44
C GLY A 13 5.48 -10.32 -16.15
N TYR A 14 4.36 -10.64 -15.48
CA TYR A 14 3.47 -9.62 -14.90
C TYR A 14 4.28 -8.65 -14.05
N GLU A 15 4.07 -7.35 -14.22
CA GLU A 15 4.87 -6.31 -13.58
C GLU A 15 4.00 -5.28 -12.86
N ILE A 16 4.59 -4.66 -11.83
CA ILE A 16 4.04 -3.50 -11.14
C ILE A 16 5.20 -2.63 -10.62
N ASP A 17 5.05 -1.33 -10.80
CA ASP A 17 5.88 -0.32 -10.15
C ASP A 17 5.15 0.13 -8.87
N ALA A 18 5.79 0.00 -7.72
CA ALA A 18 5.23 0.37 -6.44
C ALA A 18 6.11 1.41 -5.74
N LEU A 19 5.49 2.52 -5.32
CA LEU A 19 6.08 3.41 -4.33
C LEU A 19 5.67 2.87 -2.97
N LEU A 20 6.62 2.71 -2.06
CA LEU A 20 6.38 2.22 -0.70
C LEU A 20 7.00 3.17 0.31
N GLY A 21 6.41 3.22 1.50
CA GLY A 21 6.83 4.09 2.59
C GLY A 21 6.44 5.56 2.38
N ILE A 22 7.22 6.45 2.97
CA ILE A 22 7.02 7.89 2.94
C ILE A 22 8.29 8.59 2.47
N GLY A 23 8.16 9.44 1.45
CA GLY A 23 9.17 10.45 1.10
C GLY A 23 9.40 11.46 2.23
N MET A 24 10.39 12.33 2.09
CA MET A 24 10.79 13.25 3.19
C MET A 24 9.77 14.36 3.47
N LEU A 25 8.87 14.66 2.51
CA LEU A 25 7.89 15.74 2.61
C LEU A 25 6.61 15.37 3.39
N TYR A 26 6.45 14.10 3.73
CA TYR A 26 5.27 13.52 4.36
C TYR A 26 5.33 13.59 5.88
N SER A 27 5.44 14.79 6.45
CA SER A 27 5.24 14.96 7.90
C SER A 27 3.76 14.77 8.26
N VAL A 28 3.47 14.33 9.49
CA VAL A 28 2.09 14.21 10.01
C VAL A 28 1.34 15.54 9.86
N GLU A 29 2.03 16.66 10.12
CA GLU A 29 1.46 18.01 9.99
C GLU A 29 1.02 18.28 8.54
N ASN A 30 1.86 17.99 7.56
CA ASN A 30 1.54 18.22 6.15
C ASN A 30 0.42 17.29 5.64
N ILE A 31 0.41 16.04 6.09
CA ILE A 31 -0.58 15.05 5.63
C ILE A 31 -1.95 15.34 6.22
N PHE A 32 -2.04 15.63 7.52
CA PHE A 32 -3.29 15.57 8.25
C PHE A 32 -3.80 16.91 8.79
N LYS A 33 -2.92 17.88 9.08
CA LYS A 33 -3.27 19.04 9.93
C LYS A 33 -3.06 20.41 9.27
N SER A 34 -2.34 20.49 8.16
CA SER A 34 -2.12 21.77 7.47
C SER A 34 -3.43 22.36 6.94
N GLU A 35 -3.42 23.65 6.58
CA GLU A 35 -4.60 24.30 5.97
C GLU A 35 -5.06 23.60 4.67
N LYS A 36 -4.12 22.92 4.00
CA LYS A 36 -4.35 22.10 2.81
C LYS A 36 -3.69 20.72 3.02
N PRO A 37 -4.35 19.82 3.77
CA PRO A 37 -3.79 18.51 4.07
C PRO A 37 -3.51 17.75 2.77
N LEU A 38 -2.40 17.01 2.70
CA LEU A 38 -2.03 16.18 1.54
C LEU A 38 -2.83 14.87 1.45
N LEU A 39 -3.52 14.48 2.53
CA LEU A 39 -4.29 13.24 2.59
C LEU A 39 -5.27 13.02 1.42
N PRO A 40 -6.03 14.02 0.91
CA PRO A 40 -6.91 13.84 -0.24
C PRO A 40 -6.17 13.37 -1.49
N GLU A 41 -4.99 13.92 -1.76
CA GLU A 41 -4.17 13.57 -2.94
C GLU A 41 -3.58 12.17 -2.80
N LEU A 42 -3.13 11.81 -1.59
CA LEU A 42 -2.51 10.52 -1.30
C LEU A 42 -3.50 9.35 -1.32
N VAL A 43 -4.73 9.60 -0.84
CA VAL A 43 -5.77 8.57 -0.72
C VAL A 43 -6.59 8.46 -2.00
N GLY A 44 -6.88 9.59 -2.66
CA GLY A 44 -7.72 9.63 -3.87
C GLY A 44 -9.18 9.23 -3.64
N ASP A 45 -9.64 9.13 -2.39
CA ASP A 45 -11.02 8.78 -2.00
C ASP A 45 -11.55 9.79 -0.99
N ASN A 46 -12.51 10.61 -1.44
CA ASN A 46 -13.07 11.69 -0.64
C ASN A 46 -13.73 11.20 0.65
N LYS A 47 -14.35 10.02 0.66
CA LYS A 47 -15.05 9.51 1.83
C LYS A 47 -14.05 9.07 2.90
N ILE A 48 -13.02 8.34 2.51
CA ILE A 48 -11.93 7.93 3.41
C ILE A 48 -11.24 9.18 3.99
N THR A 49 -10.93 10.15 3.13
CA THR A 49 -10.26 11.39 3.54
C THR A 49 -11.11 12.21 4.51
N GLN A 50 -12.40 12.43 4.20
CA GLN A 50 -13.28 13.21 5.08
C GLN A 50 -13.45 12.56 6.45
N GLN A 51 -13.60 11.24 6.51
CA GLN A 51 -13.70 10.52 7.78
C GLN A 51 -12.42 10.65 8.60
N ALA A 52 -11.26 10.45 7.98
CA ALA A 52 -9.97 10.59 8.65
C ALA A 52 -9.74 12.00 9.19
N LEU A 53 -9.95 13.04 8.37
CA LEU A 53 -9.75 14.44 8.79
C LEU A 53 -10.73 14.86 9.88
N ALA A 54 -11.97 14.37 9.85
CA ALA A 54 -12.92 14.60 10.94
C ALA A 54 -12.45 14.00 12.27
N LEU A 55 -11.85 12.81 12.25
CA LEU A 55 -11.27 12.20 13.45
C LEU A 55 -10.06 12.99 13.97
N VAL A 56 -9.17 13.42 13.08
CA VAL A 56 -8.02 14.27 13.43
C VAL A 56 -8.47 15.57 14.07
N ASN A 57 -9.49 16.25 13.51
CA ASN A 57 -10.06 17.48 14.07
C ASN A 57 -10.68 17.27 15.46
N ASN A 58 -11.10 16.04 15.78
CA ASN A 58 -11.57 15.66 17.10
C ASN A 58 -10.44 15.17 18.03
N ASN A 59 -9.18 15.46 17.72
CA ASN A 59 -7.99 15.08 18.46
C ASN A 59 -7.75 13.56 18.58
N ALA A 60 -8.22 12.77 17.61
CA ALA A 60 -7.86 11.36 17.54
C ALA A 60 -6.35 11.20 17.28
N GLU A 61 -5.75 10.18 17.90
CA GLU A 61 -4.33 9.88 17.76
C GLU A 61 -4.01 9.42 16.34
N ILE A 62 -2.95 9.97 15.74
CA ILE A 62 -2.45 9.55 14.42
C ILE A 62 -1.28 8.59 14.66
N SER A 63 -1.38 7.37 14.13
CA SER A 63 -0.29 6.40 14.23
C SER A 63 0.96 6.89 13.50
N GLU A 64 2.14 6.62 14.05
CA GLU A 64 3.43 6.89 13.39
C GLU A 64 3.67 5.99 12.16
N ASN A 65 2.91 4.90 12.02
CA ASN A 65 3.02 3.97 10.90
C ASN A 65 2.04 4.33 9.78
N TYR A 66 2.45 5.23 8.90
CA TYR A 66 1.74 5.61 7.67
C TYR A 66 2.68 5.62 6.48
N GLY A 67 2.11 5.57 5.28
CA GLY A 67 2.85 5.61 4.02
C GLY A 67 2.27 4.76 2.93
N HIS A 68 2.81 4.90 1.73
CA HIS A 68 2.50 4.03 0.62
C HIS A 68 2.79 2.57 0.99
N SER A 69 1.85 1.70 0.67
CA SER A 69 1.91 0.28 0.98
C SER A 69 1.36 -0.49 -0.20
N LEU A 70 1.85 -1.73 -0.35
CA LEU A 70 1.34 -2.62 -1.37
C LEU A 70 0.08 -3.30 -0.87
N TYR A 71 -0.95 -3.28 -1.71
CA TYR A 71 -2.22 -3.96 -1.49
C TYR A 71 -2.45 -4.97 -2.59
N ALA A 72 -3.08 -6.08 -2.24
CA ALA A 72 -3.54 -7.09 -3.18
C ALA A 72 -5.04 -7.29 -3.02
N CYS A 73 -5.74 -7.50 -4.12
CA CYS A 73 -7.08 -8.07 -4.04
C CYS A 73 -7.00 -9.54 -3.63
N PRO A 74 -7.80 -10.02 -2.67
CA PRO A 74 -7.80 -11.43 -2.29
C PRO A 74 -8.39 -12.38 -3.36
N GLU A 75 -9.21 -11.85 -4.28
CA GLU A 75 -9.93 -12.64 -5.30
C GLU A 75 -9.23 -12.61 -6.67
N ASP A 76 -8.94 -11.42 -7.20
CA ASP A 76 -8.32 -11.27 -8.52
C ASP A 76 -6.80 -11.16 -8.48
N PHE A 77 -6.21 -11.02 -7.29
CA PHE A 77 -4.77 -10.91 -7.05
C PHE A 77 -4.06 -9.77 -7.79
N TYR A 78 -4.76 -8.75 -8.29
CA TYR A 78 -4.05 -7.56 -8.77
C TYR A 78 -3.43 -6.80 -7.60
N LEU A 79 -2.22 -6.28 -7.84
CA LEU A 79 -1.48 -5.45 -6.91
C LEU A 79 -1.79 -3.96 -7.15
N PHE A 80 -1.79 -3.20 -6.06
CA PHE A 80 -2.07 -1.76 -6.05
C PHE A 80 -1.19 -1.05 -5.02
N ASP A 81 -0.71 0.13 -5.39
CA ASP A 81 -0.10 1.07 -4.45
C ASP A 81 -1.21 1.94 -3.84
N LYS A 82 -1.31 1.95 -2.50
CA LYS A 82 -2.25 2.80 -1.74
C LYS A 82 -1.61 3.34 -0.47
N PHE A 83 -2.04 4.53 -0.05
CA PHE A 83 -1.54 5.19 1.15
C PHE A 83 -2.17 4.62 2.43
N TYR A 84 -1.41 3.85 3.20
CA TYR A 84 -1.85 3.37 4.51
C TYR A 84 -1.69 4.45 5.60
N PHE A 85 -2.63 4.51 6.53
CA PHE A 85 -2.54 5.28 7.76
C PHE A 85 -3.51 4.73 8.82
N GLN A 86 -3.39 5.21 10.05
CA GLN A 86 -4.35 4.92 11.12
C GLN A 86 -4.61 6.18 11.95
N VAL A 87 -5.89 6.48 12.21
CA VAL A 87 -6.33 7.59 13.08
C VAL A 87 -7.31 7.02 14.12
N GLY A 88 -6.91 6.95 15.39
CA GLY A 88 -7.61 6.15 16.40
C GLY A 88 -7.74 4.70 15.94
N ASP A 89 -8.97 4.18 15.92
CA ASP A 89 -9.26 2.83 15.40
C ASP A 89 -9.56 2.80 13.89
N PHE A 90 -9.61 3.97 13.23
CA PHE A 90 -9.91 4.05 11.81
C PHE A 90 -8.70 3.71 10.95
N LYS A 91 -8.90 2.81 9.99
CA LYS A 91 -7.96 2.44 8.93
C LYS A 91 -8.66 2.54 7.58
N PRO A 92 -7.98 3.02 6.52
CA PRO A 92 -8.58 3.12 5.20
C PRO A 92 -8.93 1.73 4.65
N GLN A 93 -10.12 1.60 4.06
CA GLN A 93 -10.57 0.41 3.36
C GLN A 93 -10.69 0.70 1.86
N TYR A 94 -9.71 0.24 1.09
CA TYR A 94 -9.71 0.41 -0.35
C TYR A 94 -10.46 -0.73 -1.04
N HIS A 95 -11.26 -0.41 -2.06
CA HIS A 95 -11.99 -1.40 -2.85
C HIS A 95 -11.23 -1.68 -4.14
N CYS A 96 -11.18 -2.94 -4.55
CA CYS A 96 -10.60 -3.32 -5.83
C CYS A 96 -11.43 -2.70 -6.97
N PRO A 97 -10.81 -2.00 -7.93
CA PRO A 97 -11.54 -1.40 -9.05
C PRO A 97 -12.22 -2.45 -9.95
N TYR A 98 -11.76 -3.70 -9.95
CA TYR A 98 -12.27 -4.75 -10.82
C TYR A 98 -13.41 -5.56 -10.20
N CYS A 99 -13.27 -6.01 -8.94
CA CYS A 99 -14.24 -6.89 -8.29
C CYS A 99 -14.89 -6.31 -7.03
N GLN A 100 -14.55 -5.08 -6.64
CA GLN A 100 -15.09 -4.36 -5.47
C GLN A 100 -14.80 -5.02 -4.10
N ASN A 101 -14.06 -6.12 -4.03
CA ASN A 101 -13.60 -6.67 -2.75
C ASN A 101 -12.61 -5.71 -2.06
N ILE A 102 -12.60 -5.75 -0.73
CA ILE A 102 -11.67 -4.96 0.07
C ILE A 102 -10.25 -5.47 -0.20
N LEU A 103 -9.40 -4.54 -0.63
CA LEU A 103 -7.98 -4.78 -0.82
C LEU A 103 -7.30 -5.04 0.53
N GLN A 104 -6.35 -5.97 0.53
CA GLN A 104 -5.63 -6.37 1.73
C GLN A 104 -4.15 -6.02 1.58
N ARG A 105 -3.53 -5.55 2.67
CA ARG A 105 -2.11 -5.22 2.66
C ARG A 105 -1.27 -6.47 2.51
N VAL A 106 -0.22 -6.36 1.70
CA VAL A 106 0.81 -7.38 1.56
C VAL A 106 2.17 -6.80 1.93
N THR A 107 3.05 -7.65 2.43
CA THR A 107 4.43 -7.30 2.76
C THR A 107 5.40 -8.23 2.04
N PHE A 108 6.62 -7.77 1.84
CA PHE A 108 7.70 -8.64 1.37
C PHE A 108 7.98 -9.74 2.37
N ALA A 109 8.16 -10.94 1.84
CA ALA A 109 8.57 -12.14 2.54
C ALA A 109 9.75 -12.77 1.81
N LYS A 110 10.61 -13.48 2.54
CA LYS A 110 11.82 -14.08 1.99
C LYS A 110 11.45 -15.13 0.92
N GLY A 111 11.98 -14.96 -0.29
CA GLY A 111 11.95 -15.96 -1.36
C GLY A 111 13.25 -16.76 -1.43
N THR A 112 13.52 -17.34 -2.61
CA THR A 112 14.83 -17.93 -2.93
C THR A 112 15.87 -16.86 -3.29
N ALA A 113 17.14 -17.21 -3.46
CA ALA A 113 18.17 -16.26 -3.90
C ALA A 113 17.74 -15.50 -5.17
N GLY A 114 17.77 -14.16 -5.12
CA GLY A 114 17.36 -13.29 -6.22
C GLY A 114 15.84 -13.18 -6.45
N LYS A 115 15.01 -13.74 -5.55
CA LYS A 115 13.55 -13.67 -5.64
C LYS A 115 12.93 -13.27 -4.30
N THR A 116 11.75 -12.68 -4.38
CA THR A 116 10.93 -12.31 -3.23
C THR A 116 9.54 -12.92 -3.35
N ARG A 117 8.80 -12.94 -2.24
CA ARG A 117 7.38 -13.30 -2.20
C ARG A 117 6.62 -12.19 -1.51
N LEU A 118 5.32 -12.10 -1.76
CA LEU A 118 4.44 -11.19 -1.04
C LEU A 118 3.51 -12.00 -0.15
N LYS A 119 3.41 -11.63 1.13
CA LYS A 119 2.53 -12.27 2.11
C LYS A 119 1.44 -11.29 2.53
N PHE A 120 0.19 -11.77 2.59
CA PHE A 120 -0.90 -11.00 3.18
C PHE A 120 -0.63 -10.78 4.67
N MET A 121 -0.73 -9.54 5.16
CA MET A 121 -0.35 -9.22 6.54
C MET A 121 -1.24 -9.91 7.59
N ASP A 122 -2.53 -10.06 7.28
CA ASP A 122 -3.53 -10.59 8.20
C ASP A 122 -3.90 -12.05 7.91
N GLN A 123 -3.14 -12.74 7.05
CA GLN A 123 -3.41 -14.14 6.67
C GLN A 123 -2.11 -14.93 6.55
N ASP A 124 -2.20 -16.24 6.79
CA ASP A 124 -1.10 -17.15 6.49
C ASP A 124 -1.13 -17.61 5.01
N LYS A 125 -1.15 -16.63 4.10
CA LYS A 125 -1.26 -16.85 2.65
C LYS A 125 -0.29 -15.95 1.89
N TYR A 126 0.28 -16.49 0.82
CA TYR A 126 1.08 -15.74 -0.14
C TYR A 126 0.23 -15.27 -1.32
N TRP A 127 0.53 -14.07 -1.80
CA TRP A 127 0.01 -13.54 -3.05
C TRP A 127 0.36 -14.48 -4.20
N GLN A 128 -0.55 -14.57 -5.17
CA GLN A 128 -0.39 -15.39 -6.37
C GLN A 128 -0.51 -14.49 -7.59
N CYS A 129 0.34 -14.70 -8.59
CA CYS A 129 0.28 -13.91 -9.80
C CYS A 129 -1.07 -14.07 -10.52
N PRO A 130 -1.80 -12.98 -10.82
CA PRO A 130 -3.12 -13.04 -11.44
C PRO A 130 -3.12 -13.69 -12.82
N ARG A 131 -1.97 -13.72 -13.50
CA ARG A 131 -1.83 -14.29 -14.85
C ARG A 131 -1.46 -15.77 -14.88
N CYS A 132 -0.76 -16.28 -13.86
CA CYS A 132 -0.17 -17.63 -13.94
C CYS A 132 -0.12 -18.43 -12.64
N GLY A 133 -0.63 -17.85 -11.54
CA GLY A 133 -0.68 -18.49 -10.22
C GLY A 133 0.68 -18.75 -9.56
N ASN A 134 1.74 -18.04 -9.99
CA ASN A 134 3.07 -18.13 -9.38
C ASN A 134 3.19 -17.15 -8.20
N ASP A 135 3.82 -17.54 -7.11
CA ASP A 135 3.96 -16.73 -5.88
C ASP A 135 5.29 -15.98 -5.76
N GLU A 136 6.22 -16.22 -6.70
CA GLU A 136 7.53 -15.59 -6.69
C GLU A 136 7.61 -14.38 -7.63
N MET A 137 8.29 -13.35 -7.13
CA MET A 137 8.61 -12.13 -7.86
C MET A 137 10.13 -11.91 -7.87
N ILE A 138 10.59 -11.16 -8.87
CA ILE A 138 11.93 -10.62 -8.99
C ILE A 138 11.80 -9.11 -8.80
N GLU A 139 12.62 -8.55 -7.93
CA GLU A 139 12.78 -7.11 -7.80
C GLU A 139 13.87 -6.66 -8.78
N TYR A 140 13.46 -5.97 -9.85
CA TYR A 140 14.36 -5.57 -10.94
C TYR A 140 15.07 -4.26 -10.66
N SER A 141 14.41 -3.36 -9.95
CA SER A 141 14.99 -2.10 -9.53
C SER A 141 14.54 -1.76 -8.12
N PHE A 142 15.46 -1.14 -7.40
CA PHE A 142 15.24 -0.59 -6.07
C PHE A 142 15.86 0.81 -6.06
N GLY A 143 15.08 1.80 -5.63
CA GLY A 143 15.55 3.17 -5.47
C GLY A 143 14.88 3.84 -4.29
N ASN A 144 15.46 4.93 -3.80
CA ASN A 144 14.75 5.83 -2.91
C ASN A 144 14.01 6.88 -3.75
N TRP A 145 12.85 7.33 -3.31
CA TRP A 145 12.15 8.47 -3.90
C TRP A 145 11.92 9.56 -2.86
N ASP A 146 12.00 10.81 -3.33
CA ASP A 146 11.82 12.03 -2.53
C ASP A 146 10.39 12.56 -2.63
#